data_AF-A0A1Y4MHC3-F1
#
_entry.id   AF-A0A1Y4MHC3-F1
#
_cell.length_a   1.000
_cell.length_b   1.000
_cell.length_c   1.000
_cell.angle_alpha   90.00
_cell.angle_beta   90.00
_cell.angle_gamma   90.00
#
_symmetry.space_group_name_H-M   'P 1'
#
loop_
_entity.id
_entity.type
_entity.pdbx_description
1 polymer ?
#
loop_
_entity_poly.entity_id
_entity_poly.type
_entity_poly.pdbx_seq_one_letter_code
_entity_poly.pdbx_strand_id
1 'polypeptide(L)'
;MKAKWFLLPMAALTVAAAVYGGYIRTTLTDYTEEGNWEEYQVAPMPEAAGMEKVRTMRECLPSAPYILRVEVLGDLELTNGTGQQKVKVAQVYAGEDLEVGQEFYLYSYAWWVSLSENYKSLERAYVNVLEVGREYLVFVNGEIDTLNSSIPVYRCMEGVMLPDGGWMDFMSPVFCYDNIENVPVEYTGKWESGVTYTQGRDNEFFGATDKLIEAWEQLKAEMLQRYPR
;
A
#
# COMPACT_ATOMS: atom_id res chain seq x y z
N MET A 1 31.67 44.37 23.43
CA MET A 1 32.52 43.27 23.96
C MET A 1 31.78 42.21 24.79
N LYS A 2 30.60 42.44 25.39
CA LYS A 2 29.89 41.44 26.21
C LYS A 2 29.13 40.34 25.44
N ALA A 3 28.72 40.60 24.18
CA ALA A 3 27.99 39.62 23.37
C ALA A 3 28.84 38.41 22.94
N LYS A 4 30.15 38.60 22.66
CA LYS A 4 31.04 37.51 22.21
C LYS A 4 31.24 36.41 23.27
N TRP A 5 31.19 36.77 24.56
CA TRP A 5 31.34 35.82 25.67
C TRP A 5 30.07 35.03 25.99
N PHE A 6 28.91 35.51 25.55
CA PHE A 6 27.63 34.78 25.64
C PHE A 6 27.35 33.90 24.42
N LEU A 7 27.84 34.31 23.24
CA LEU A 7 27.69 33.54 21.99
C LEU A 7 28.49 32.23 22.00
N LEU A 8 29.65 32.22 22.64
CA LEU A 8 30.55 31.07 22.70
C LEU A 8 29.97 29.85 23.47
N PRO A 9 29.45 30.01 24.70
CA PRO A 9 28.80 28.90 25.41
C PRO A 9 27.48 28.47 24.74
N MET A 10 26.74 29.40 24.12
CA MET A 10 25.53 29.06 23.38
C MET A 10 25.86 28.23 22.12
N ALA A 11 26.87 28.62 21.35
CA ALA A 11 27.35 27.85 20.21
C ALA A 11 27.84 26.45 20.64
N ALA A 12 28.57 26.36 21.75
CA ALA A 12 29.00 25.07 22.31
C ALA A 12 27.81 24.18 22.70
N LEU A 13 26.76 24.74 23.34
CA LEU A 13 25.53 24.03 23.67
C LEU A 13 24.77 23.56 22.44
N THR A 14 24.67 24.40 21.40
CA THR A 14 24.02 24.02 20.14
C THR A 14 24.75 22.87 19.45
N VAL A 15 26.09 22.91 19.41
CA VAL A 15 26.90 21.82 18.86
C VAL A 15 26.74 20.55 19.69
N ALA A 16 26.79 20.65 21.02
CA ALA A 16 26.59 19.49 21.90
C ALA A 16 25.19 18.87 21.71
N ALA A 17 24.14 19.69 21.59
CA ALA A 17 22.78 19.23 21.32
C ALA A 17 22.65 18.59 19.93
N ALA A 18 23.30 19.15 18.90
CA ALA A 18 23.29 18.58 17.55
C ALA A 18 24.03 17.23 17.49
N VAL A 19 25.18 17.12 18.15
CA VAL A 19 25.94 15.85 18.26
C VAL A 19 25.12 14.81 19.03
N TYR A 20 24.54 15.19 20.17
CA TYR A 20 23.71 14.30 20.97
C TYR A 20 22.45 13.86 20.20
N GLY A 21 21.75 14.79 19.54
CA GLY A 21 20.60 14.48 18.70
C GLY A 21 20.95 13.57 17.53
N GLY A 22 22.11 13.78 16.88
CA GLY A 22 22.64 12.89 15.86
C GLY A 22 22.91 11.48 16.40
N TYR A 23 23.51 11.37 17.59
CA TYR A 23 23.72 10.09 18.27
C TYR A 23 22.39 9.39 18.60
N ILE A 24 21.44 10.10 19.22
CA ILE A 24 20.11 9.54 19.52
C ILE A 24 19.40 9.09 18.25
N ARG A 25 19.51 9.84 17.15
CA ARG A 25 18.94 9.43 15.86
C ARG A 25 19.48 8.07 15.40
N THR A 26 20.77 7.77 15.62
CA THR A 26 21.33 6.44 15.29
C THR A 26 20.83 5.32 16.20
N THR A 27 20.23 5.67 17.34
CA THR A 27 19.62 4.70 18.27
C THR A 27 18.11 4.48 18.03
N LEU A 28 17.49 5.29 17.17
CA LEU A 28 16.09 5.11 16.80
C LEU A 28 15.99 3.97 15.78
N THR A 29 15.24 2.94 16.11
CA THR A 29 14.90 1.87 15.16
C THR A 29 13.98 2.44 14.08
N ASP A 30 14.41 2.37 12.83
CA ASP A 30 13.54 2.62 11.70
C ASP A 30 12.69 1.37 11.44
N TYR A 31 11.47 1.36 11.96
CA TYR A 31 10.54 0.27 11.75
C TYR A 31 10.03 0.19 10.30
N THR A 32 10.28 1.22 9.50
CA THR A 32 9.81 1.37 8.13
C THR A 32 10.87 1.02 7.09
N GLU A 33 12.09 0.69 7.53
CA GLU A 33 13.18 0.26 6.66
C GLU A 33 12.88 -1.10 6.01
N GLU A 34 13.22 -1.22 4.74
CA GLU A 34 12.89 -2.33 3.84
C GLU A 34 13.30 -3.71 4.41
N GLY A 35 12.55 -4.76 4.05
CA GLY A 35 12.90 -6.14 4.35
C GLY A 35 12.60 -6.60 5.79
N ASN A 36 12.15 -5.70 6.66
CA ASN A 36 11.81 -6.02 8.05
C ASN A 36 10.35 -6.47 8.24
N TRP A 37 9.63 -6.78 7.16
CA TRP A 37 8.23 -7.20 7.23
C TRP A 37 8.04 -8.58 7.87
N GLU A 38 9.08 -9.39 8.03
CA GLU A 38 8.97 -10.74 8.59
C GLU A 38 8.39 -10.76 10.02
N GLU A 39 8.63 -9.70 10.79
CA GLU A 39 8.07 -9.52 12.14
C GLU A 39 6.66 -8.92 12.15
N TYR A 40 6.16 -8.49 10.99
CA TYR A 40 4.84 -7.89 10.85
C TYR A 40 3.77 -8.97 10.70
N GLN A 41 2.56 -8.60 11.10
CA GLN A 41 1.36 -9.36 10.80
C GLN A 41 0.61 -8.77 9.61
N VAL A 42 -0.17 -9.61 8.93
CA VAL A 42 -1.18 -9.22 7.94
C VAL A 42 -2.51 -9.89 8.30
N ALA A 43 -3.61 -9.23 7.97
CA ALA A 43 -4.95 -9.79 8.15
C ALA A 43 -5.36 -10.57 6.89
N PRO A 44 -5.62 -11.90 6.99
CA PRO A 44 -6.22 -12.63 5.89
C PRO A 44 -7.70 -12.27 5.75
N MET A 45 -8.16 -12.07 4.51
CA MET A 45 -9.54 -11.73 4.20
C MET A 45 -10.47 -12.91 4.51
N PRO A 46 -11.47 -12.74 5.40
CA PRO A 46 -12.48 -13.77 5.66
C PRO A 46 -13.35 -14.04 4.43
N GLU A 47 -13.70 -15.31 4.19
CA GLU A 47 -14.44 -15.72 2.98
C GLU A 47 -15.74 -14.93 2.78
N ALA A 48 -16.61 -14.83 3.80
CA ALA A 48 -17.91 -14.20 3.64
C ALA A 48 -17.81 -12.73 3.18
N ALA A 49 -16.94 -11.95 3.82
CA ALA A 49 -16.70 -10.55 3.46
C ALA A 49 -15.98 -10.43 2.11
N GLY A 50 -14.97 -11.28 1.88
CA GLY A 50 -14.20 -11.28 0.63
C GLY A 50 -15.05 -11.59 -0.59
N MET A 51 -15.97 -12.57 -0.49
CA MET A 51 -16.86 -12.94 -1.60
C MET A 51 -17.80 -11.79 -1.98
N GLU A 52 -18.32 -11.06 -1.00
CA GLU A 52 -19.15 -9.88 -1.24
C GLU A 52 -18.34 -8.78 -1.94
N LYS A 53 -17.13 -8.50 -1.46
CA LYS A 53 -16.22 -7.52 -2.06
C LYS A 53 -15.83 -7.89 -3.49
N VAL A 54 -15.47 -9.15 -3.76
CA VAL A 54 -15.15 -9.62 -5.13
C VAL A 54 -16.33 -9.37 -6.07
N ARG A 55 -17.56 -9.68 -5.66
CA ARG A 55 -18.77 -9.43 -6.47
C ARG A 55 -18.92 -7.94 -6.77
N THR A 56 -18.84 -7.09 -5.76
CA THR A 56 -19.00 -5.63 -5.94
C THR A 56 -17.86 -5.04 -6.79
N MET A 57 -16.62 -5.47 -6.57
CA MET A 57 -15.47 -5.04 -7.37
C MET A 57 -15.64 -5.40 -8.85
N ARG A 58 -16.13 -6.61 -9.17
CA ARG A 58 -16.41 -7.02 -10.55
C ARG A 58 -17.33 -6.05 -11.28
N GLU A 59 -18.35 -5.54 -10.59
CA GLU A 59 -19.34 -4.63 -11.16
C GLU A 59 -18.82 -3.18 -11.24
N CYS A 60 -18.10 -2.73 -10.22
CA CYS A 60 -17.75 -1.32 -10.05
C CYS A 60 -16.40 -0.92 -10.66
N LEU A 61 -15.38 -1.79 -10.61
CA LEU A 61 -14.03 -1.46 -11.09
C LEU A 61 -14.00 -0.99 -12.55
N PRO A 62 -14.78 -1.56 -13.49
CA PRO A 62 -14.78 -1.07 -14.87
C PRO A 62 -15.28 0.36 -15.06
N SER A 63 -15.88 0.95 -14.02
CA SER A 63 -16.34 2.34 -14.00
C SER A 63 -15.38 3.26 -13.24
N ALA A 64 -14.19 2.77 -12.86
CA ALA A 64 -13.18 3.59 -12.21
C ALA A 64 -12.80 4.78 -13.12
N PRO A 65 -12.64 5.99 -12.55
CA PRO A 65 -12.26 7.16 -13.33
C PRO A 65 -10.95 6.98 -14.09
N TYR A 66 -9.99 6.26 -13.50
CA TYR A 66 -8.72 5.92 -14.11
C TYR A 66 -8.50 4.41 -14.07
N ILE A 67 -8.09 3.84 -15.20
CA ILE A 67 -7.73 2.43 -15.35
C ILE A 67 -6.41 2.38 -16.10
N LEU A 68 -5.36 1.89 -15.43
CA LEU A 68 -3.99 2.04 -15.88
C LEU A 68 -3.25 0.70 -15.77
N ARG A 69 -2.34 0.43 -16.72
CA ARG A 69 -1.22 -0.49 -16.50
C ARG A 69 -0.05 0.35 -16.04
N VAL A 70 0.55 -0.01 -14.92
CA VAL A 70 1.69 0.72 -14.34
C VAL A 70 2.84 -0.23 -14.04
N GLU A 71 4.06 0.25 -14.23
CA GLU A 71 5.30 -0.41 -13.76
C GLU A 71 5.67 0.15 -12.39
N VAL A 72 5.96 -0.71 -11.43
CA VAL A 72 6.40 -0.30 -10.08
C VAL A 72 7.87 0.11 -10.13
N LEU A 73 8.17 1.34 -9.71
CA LEU A 73 9.53 1.90 -9.76
C LEU A 73 10.23 1.92 -8.40
N GLY A 74 9.48 1.88 -7.30
CA GLY A 74 10.03 2.00 -5.96
C GLY A 74 9.27 1.18 -4.94
N ASP A 75 9.98 0.89 -3.85
CA ASP A 75 9.47 0.15 -2.71
C ASP A 75 8.35 0.90 -2.00
N LEU A 76 7.74 0.23 -1.01
CA LEU A 76 6.74 0.84 -0.15
C LEU A 76 7.34 2.01 0.63
N GLU A 77 6.91 3.22 0.29
CA GLU A 77 7.21 4.41 1.07
C GLU A 77 6.14 4.62 2.13
N LEU A 78 6.56 4.59 3.40
CA LEU A 78 5.70 4.93 4.52
C LEU A 78 5.89 6.40 4.89
N THR A 79 4.82 7.18 4.74
CA THR A 79 4.75 8.57 5.21
C THR A 79 3.86 8.64 6.45
N ASN A 80 3.71 9.80 7.10
CA ASN A 80 3.00 9.98 8.39
C ASN A 80 1.63 9.27 8.48
N GLY A 81 1.62 7.98 8.84
CA GLY A 81 0.43 7.15 8.97
C GLY A 81 -0.13 6.57 7.67
N THR A 82 0.59 6.61 6.55
CA THR A 82 0.12 6.09 5.26
C THR A 82 1.23 5.46 4.42
N GLY A 83 0.85 4.73 3.38
CA GLY A 83 1.75 4.05 2.46
C GLY A 83 1.47 4.41 1.01
N GLN A 84 2.53 4.55 0.22
CA GLN A 84 2.48 4.79 -1.21
C GLN A 84 3.61 4.04 -1.93
N GLN A 85 3.46 3.80 -3.23
CA GLN A 85 4.53 3.26 -4.06
C GLN A 85 4.68 4.06 -5.33
N LYS A 86 5.92 4.36 -5.71
CA LYS A 86 6.22 5.08 -6.94
C LYS A 86 5.97 4.15 -8.13
N VAL A 87 5.21 4.62 -9.10
CA VAL A 87 4.89 3.87 -10.31
C VAL A 87 5.03 4.73 -11.56
N LYS A 88 5.11 4.10 -12.72
CA LYS A 88 5.15 4.73 -14.03
C LYS A 88 4.05 4.18 -14.91
N VAL A 89 3.29 5.05 -15.57
CA VAL A 89 2.23 4.64 -16.49
C VAL A 89 2.85 3.90 -17.69
N ALA A 90 2.45 2.66 -17.89
CA ALA A 90 2.80 1.86 -19.06
C ALA A 90 1.69 1.89 -20.13
N GLN A 91 0.42 1.94 -19.71
CA GLN A 91 -0.73 2.08 -20.59
C GLN A 91 -1.89 2.78 -19.86
N VAL A 92 -2.65 3.61 -20.58
CA VAL A 92 -3.91 4.20 -20.11
C VAL A 92 -5.07 3.51 -20.84
N TYR A 93 -6.02 2.95 -20.09
CA TYR A 93 -7.26 2.38 -20.64
C TYR A 93 -8.46 3.30 -20.40
N ALA A 94 -8.43 4.05 -19.30
CA ALA A 94 -9.41 5.10 -18.97
C ALA A 94 -8.76 6.16 -18.08
N GLY A 95 -9.28 7.39 -18.12
CA GLY A 95 -8.75 8.55 -17.43
C GLY A 95 -8.21 9.60 -18.40
N GLU A 96 -8.34 10.87 -18.02
CA GLU A 96 -7.76 12.03 -18.71
C GLU A 96 -6.51 12.47 -17.92
N ASP A 97 -5.61 13.28 -18.49
CA ASP A 97 -4.49 13.91 -17.74
C ASP A 97 -3.32 13.01 -17.26
N LEU A 98 -3.36 11.69 -17.45
CA LEU A 98 -2.20 10.80 -17.29
C LEU A 98 -1.69 10.32 -18.64
N GLU A 99 -0.38 10.42 -18.86
CA GLU A 99 0.28 9.98 -20.09
C GLU A 99 1.21 8.79 -19.87
N VAL A 100 1.41 7.97 -20.91
CA VAL A 100 2.40 6.88 -20.88
C VAL A 100 3.80 7.44 -20.60
N GLY A 101 4.50 6.81 -19.66
CA GLY A 101 5.82 7.23 -19.18
C GLY A 101 5.77 8.20 -17.99
N GLN A 102 4.60 8.74 -17.64
CA GLN A 102 4.46 9.62 -16.49
C GLN A 102 4.64 8.84 -15.17
N GLU A 103 5.40 9.42 -14.26
CA GLU A 103 5.61 8.89 -12.90
C GLU A 103 4.65 9.54 -11.91
N PHE A 104 4.11 8.74 -10.99
CA PHE A 104 3.28 9.23 -9.90
C PHE A 104 3.36 8.28 -8.71
N TYR A 105 2.88 8.73 -7.55
CA TYR A 105 2.70 7.86 -6.38
C TYR A 105 1.32 7.22 -6.38
N LEU A 106 1.27 5.90 -6.41
CA LEU A 106 0.04 5.15 -6.16
C LEU A 106 -0.16 5.04 -4.65
N TYR A 107 -1.34 5.45 -4.20
CA TYR A 107 -1.65 5.63 -2.78
C TYR A 107 -2.99 4.96 -2.40
N SER A 108 -3.09 4.48 -1.15
CA SER A 108 -4.38 4.18 -0.52
C SER A 108 -4.35 4.53 0.97
N TYR A 109 -5.48 5.03 1.51
CA TYR A 109 -5.70 5.22 2.95
C TYR A 109 -5.60 3.91 3.74
N ALA A 110 -5.90 2.77 3.11
CA ALA A 110 -5.80 1.47 3.74
C ALA A 110 -4.37 0.91 3.74
N TRP A 111 -3.41 1.64 3.16
CA TRP A 111 -2.00 1.29 3.16
C TRP A 111 -1.32 2.04 4.30
N TRP A 112 -0.87 1.33 5.33
CA TRP A 112 -0.16 1.92 6.46
C TRP A 112 0.48 0.83 7.33
N VAL A 113 1.24 1.26 8.33
CA VAL A 113 1.82 0.37 9.33
C VAL A 113 1.25 0.71 10.70
N SER A 114 0.70 -0.31 11.37
CA SER A 114 0.27 -0.21 12.76
C SER A 114 1.38 -0.68 13.68
N LEU A 115 1.84 0.19 14.57
CA LEU A 115 2.81 -0.15 15.60
C LEU A 115 2.12 -0.07 16.97
N SER A 116 2.00 -1.20 17.64
CA SER A 116 1.53 -1.27 19.03
C SER A 116 2.60 -1.95 19.91
N GLU A 117 2.45 -1.86 21.23
CA GLU A 117 3.38 -2.50 22.17
C GLU A 117 3.49 -4.02 21.96
N ASN A 118 2.42 -4.67 21.45
CA ASN A 118 2.31 -6.12 21.37
C ASN A 118 2.32 -6.70 19.95
N TYR A 119 2.17 -5.86 18.92
CA TYR A 119 2.20 -6.31 17.53
C TYR A 119 2.56 -5.18 16.56
N LYS A 120 3.13 -5.57 15.41
CA LYS A 120 3.35 -4.72 14.23
C LYS A 120 2.47 -5.26 13.10
N SER A 121 1.68 -4.41 12.45
CA SER A 121 0.77 -4.80 11.37
C SER A 121 1.08 -4.06 10.09
N LEU A 122 1.18 -4.78 8.97
CA LEU A 122 1.31 -4.22 7.64
C LEU A 122 -0.07 -4.21 7.00
N GLU A 123 -0.69 -3.04 6.97
CA GLU A 123 -2.02 -2.85 6.42
C GLU A 123 -1.91 -2.47 4.95
N ARG A 124 -2.53 -3.28 4.10
CA ARG A 124 -2.45 -3.16 2.63
C ARG A 124 -3.78 -3.39 1.93
N ALA A 125 -4.89 -3.39 2.67
CA ALA A 125 -6.20 -3.84 2.19
C ALA A 125 -6.12 -5.18 1.43
N TYR A 126 -5.52 -6.16 2.11
CA TYR A 126 -5.50 -7.59 1.75
C TYR A 126 -4.68 -7.96 0.52
N VAL A 127 -3.95 -7.03 -0.11
CA VAL A 127 -2.94 -7.36 -1.13
C VAL A 127 -1.55 -7.19 -0.57
N ASN A 128 -0.55 -7.73 -1.24
CA ASN A 128 0.83 -7.60 -0.83
C ASN A 128 1.45 -6.25 -1.25
N VAL A 129 2.67 -5.96 -0.81
CA VAL A 129 3.50 -4.89 -1.37
C VAL A 129 3.73 -5.18 -2.85
N LEU A 130 3.60 -4.15 -3.70
CA LEU A 130 3.79 -4.34 -5.14
C LEU A 130 5.27 -4.52 -5.42
N GLU A 131 5.61 -5.53 -6.23
CA GLU A 131 7.01 -5.85 -6.52
C GLU A 131 7.60 -4.86 -7.53
N VAL A 132 8.77 -4.30 -7.20
CA VAL A 132 9.51 -3.39 -8.07
C VAL A 132 9.87 -4.07 -9.40
N GLY A 133 9.69 -3.35 -10.50
CA GLY A 133 9.94 -3.82 -11.86
C GLY A 133 8.82 -4.69 -12.45
N ARG A 134 7.76 -4.99 -11.69
CA ARG A 134 6.57 -5.66 -12.22
C ARG A 134 5.51 -4.68 -12.67
N GLU A 135 4.64 -5.16 -13.55
CA GLU A 135 3.51 -4.41 -14.07
C GLU A 135 2.20 -4.84 -13.40
N TYR A 136 1.38 -3.86 -13.04
CA TYR A 136 0.09 -4.06 -12.40
C TYR A 136 -1.01 -3.31 -13.15
N LEU A 137 -2.19 -3.91 -13.25
CA LEU A 137 -3.43 -3.24 -13.59
C LEU A 137 -3.96 -2.58 -12.32
N VAL A 138 -4.19 -1.27 -12.36
CA VAL A 138 -4.63 -0.48 -11.20
C VAL A 138 -5.88 0.33 -11.53
N PHE A 139 -6.81 0.36 -10.58
CA PHE A 139 -8.03 1.14 -10.65
C PHE A 139 -7.96 2.31 -9.66
N VAL A 140 -8.11 3.52 -10.17
CA VAL A 140 -7.75 4.76 -9.48
C VAL A 140 -8.91 5.76 -9.52
N ASN A 141 -9.15 6.43 -8.40
CA ASN A 141 -10.20 7.44 -8.26
C ASN A 141 -9.77 8.79 -8.84
N GLY A 142 -8.50 9.16 -8.67
CA GLY A 142 -7.94 10.42 -9.15
C GLY A 142 -6.80 10.93 -8.29
N GLU A 143 -6.29 12.09 -8.67
CA GLU A 143 -5.22 12.79 -7.96
C GLU A 143 -5.71 13.30 -6.60
N ILE A 144 -4.82 13.27 -5.60
CA ILE A 144 -5.03 13.91 -4.31
C ILE A 144 -4.02 15.05 -4.16
N ASP A 145 -4.50 16.19 -3.67
CA ASP A 145 -3.65 17.34 -3.38
C ASP A 145 -2.81 17.04 -2.14
N THR A 146 -1.48 17.08 -2.31
CA THR A 146 -0.52 16.84 -1.23
C THR A 146 0.46 18.00 -1.14
N LEU A 147 0.59 18.58 0.05
CA LEU A 147 1.40 19.77 0.28
C LEU A 147 2.92 19.56 0.04
N ASN A 148 3.39 18.31 0.05
CA ASN A 148 4.82 17.98 0.14
C ASN A 148 5.32 16.98 -0.92
N SER A 149 4.54 16.65 -1.95
CA SER A 149 5.01 15.74 -3.01
C SER A 149 5.55 16.50 -4.21
N SER A 150 6.70 16.06 -4.73
CA SER A 150 7.30 16.60 -5.96
C SER A 150 6.73 16.00 -7.24
N ILE A 151 5.99 14.89 -7.13
CA ILE A 151 5.27 14.24 -8.24
C ILE A 151 3.80 14.02 -7.84
N PRO A 152 2.87 13.92 -8.80
CA PRO A 152 1.46 13.70 -8.49
C PRO A 152 1.23 12.44 -7.63
N VAL A 153 0.20 12.48 -6.79
CA VAL A 153 -0.20 11.34 -5.95
C VAL A 153 -1.63 10.96 -6.34
N TYR A 154 -1.84 9.72 -6.76
CA TYR A 154 -3.14 9.22 -7.20
C TYR A 154 -3.64 8.13 -6.25
N ARG A 155 -4.90 8.28 -5.83
CA ARG A 155 -5.54 7.37 -4.87
C ARG A 155 -6.24 6.22 -5.58
N CYS A 156 -5.99 5.00 -5.12
CA CYS A 156 -6.72 3.80 -5.52
C CYS A 156 -8.24 3.97 -5.34
N MET A 157 -9.00 3.18 -6.10
CA MET A 157 -10.43 3.04 -5.84
C MET A 157 -10.64 2.15 -4.60
N GLU A 158 -11.09 2.74 -3.49
CA GLU A 158 -11.11 2.08 -2.18
C GLU A 158 -12.45 1.45 -1.80
N GLY A 159 -13.47 1.67 -2.61
CA GLY A 159 -14.82 1.25 -2.30
C GLY A 159 -15.86 2.03 -3.07
N VAL A 160 -17.11 1.75 -2.76
CA VAL A 160 -18.28 2.41 -3.36
C VAL A 160 -19.38 2.64 -2.34
N MET A 161 -20.17 3.68 -2.59
CA MET A 161 -21.42 3.90 -1.88
C MET A 161 -22.48 2.94 -2.44
N LEU A 162 -23.11 2.18 -1.57
CA LEU A 162 -24.19 1.26 -1.90
C LEU A 162 -25.54 2.01 -2.00
N PRO A 163 -26.54 1.45 -2.69
CA PRO A 163 -27.85 2.08 -2.86
C PRO A 163 -28.60 2.37 -1.54
N ASP A 164 -28.28 1.65 -0.47
CA ASP A 164 -28.84 1.83 0.87
C ASP A 164 -28.12 2.90 1.70
N GLY A 165 -27.10 3.55 1.14
CA GLY A 165 -26.26 4.55 1.80
C GLY A 165 -25.13 3.96 2.65
N GLY A 166 -24.93 2.64 2.61
CA GLY A 166 -23.76 1.99 3.21
C GLY A 166 -22.49 2.20 2.37
N TRP A 167 -21.33 2.20 3.02
CA TRP A 167 -20.04 2.17 2.33
C TRP A 167 -19.51 0.74 2.27
N MET A 168 -19.16 0.26 1.08
CA MET A 168 -18.46 -1.01 0.89
C MET A 168 -17.02 -0.73 0.51
N ASP A 169 -16.08 -1.13 1.36
CA ASP A 169 -14.66 -1.03 1.08
C ASP A 169 -14.19 -2.18 0.19
N PHE A 170 -13.16 -1.94 -0.62
CA PHE A 170 -12.57 -2.93 -1.50
C PHE A 170 -11.30 -3.53 -0.92
N MET A 171 -10.94 -4.71 -1.42
CA MET A 171 -9.53 -5.11 -1.44
C MET A 171 -8.82 -4.16 -2.41
N SER A 172 -7.57 -3.80 -2.16
CA SER A 172 -6.88 -2.86 -3.06
C SER A 172 -6.94 -3.35 -4.51
N PRO A 173 -7.48 -2.56 -5.45
CA PRO A 173 -7.76 -3.02 -6.80
C PRO A 173 -6.51 -2.89 -7.67
N VAL A 174 -5.51 -3.69 -7.32
CA VAL A 174 -4.20 -3.76 -7.99
C VAL A 174 -3.94 -5.22 -8.32
N PHE A 175 -3.76 -5.53 -9.59
CA PHE A 175 -3.63 -6.92 -10.08
C PHE A 175 -2.34 -7.06 -10.86
N CYS A 176 -1.44 -7.98 -10.46
CA CYS A 176 -0.21 -8.19 -11.21
C CYS A 176 -0.53 -8.81 -12.57
N TYR A 177 0.12 -8.34 -13.63
CA TYR A 177 -0.02 -9.00 -14.94
C TYR A 177 0.66 -10.37 -15.00
N ASP A 178 1.62 -10.61 -14.11
CA ASP A 178 2.27 -11.91 -13.99
C ASP A 178 1.43 -12.84 -13.10
N ASN A 179 1.55 -14.14 -13.35
CA ASN A 179 0.87 -15.16 -12.56
C ASN A 179 1.62 -15.39 -11.25
N ILE A 180 0.99 -15.04 -10.13
CA ILE A 180 1.48 -15.28 -8.78
C ILE A 180 0.54 -16.31 -8.16
N GLU A 181 1.08 -17.44 -7.72
CA GLU A 181 0.28 -18.46 -7.04
C GLU A 181 -0.04 -18.00 -5.63
N ASN A 182 -1.33 -17.78 -5.35
CA ASN A 182 -1.81 -17.43 -4.02
C ASN A 182 -2.16 -18.71 -3.24
N VAL A 183 -1.65 -18.83 -2.01
CA VAL A 183 -2.05 -19.90 -1.08
C VAL A 183 -2.86 -19.36 0.09
N PRO A 184 -3.78 -20.13 0.68
CA PRO A 184 -4.55 -19.70 1.85
C PRO A 184 -3.65 -19.26 2.99
N VAL A 185 -4.01 -18.14 3.59
CA VAL A 185 -3.34 -17.59 4.76
C VAL A 185 -4.22 -17.85 5.98
N GLU A 186 -3.85 -18.86 6.78
CA GLU A 186 -4.68 -19.38 7.86
C GLU A 186 -4.38 -18.73 9.22
N TYR A 187 -5.43 -18.37 9.96
CA TYR A 187 -5.28 -17.94 11.35
C TYR A 187 -4.71 -19.06 12.22
N THR A 188 -3.43 -18.92 12.58
CA THR A 188 -2.74 -19.86 13.49
C THR A 188 -3.05 -19.63 14.97
N GLY A 189 -3.90 -18.65 15.31
CA GLY A 189 -4.32 -18.34 16.68
C GLY A 189 -3.24 -17.72 17.58
N LYS A 190 -2.03 -17.46 17.04
CA LYS A 190 -0.93 -16.81 17.78
C LYS A 190 -1.12 -15.31 17.98
N TRP A 191 -1.93 -14.68 17.13
CA TRP A 191 -2.24 -13.26 17.17
C TRP A 191 -3.75 -13.06 17.15
N GLU A 192 -4.25 -12.07 17.90
CA GLU A 192 -5.69 -11.85 18.09
C GLU A 192 -6.42 -11.42 16.79
N SER A 193 -5.69 -10.93 15.77
CA SER A 193 -6.29 -10.37 14.56
C SER A 193 -5.47 -10.53 13.27
N GLY A 194 -4.37 -11.30 13.25
CA GLY A 194 -3.54 -11.46 12.05
C GLY A 194 -2.70 -12.74 12.02
N VAL A 195 -1.93 -12.91 10.95
CA VAL A 195 -0.91 -13.96 10.78
C VAL A 195 0.44 -13.31 10.54
N THR A 196 1.55 -14.01 10.75
CA THR A 196 2.86 -13.48 10.35
C THR A 196 2.92 -13.29 8.83
N TYR A 197 3.45 -12.15 8.38
CA TYR A 197 3.63 -11.80 6.98
C TYR A 197 4.31 -12.91 6.17
N THR A 198 5.24 -13.62 6.79
CA THR A 198 5.95 -14.76 6.19
C THR A 198 5.05 -15.88 5.65
N GLN A 199 3.81 -16.02 6.13
CA GLN A 199 2.86 -17.01 5.60
C GLN A 199 2.32 -16.66 4.22
N GLY A 200 2.20 -15.36 3.91
CA GLY A 200 1.66 -14.86 2.66
C GLY A 200 2.66 -14.04 1.85
N ARG A 201 3.94 -13.96 2.24
CA ARG A 201 4.92 -13.04 1.64
C ARG A 201 5.07 -13.19 0.12
N ASP A 202 4.81 -14.39 -0.39
CA ASP A 202 4.95 -14.75 -1.80
C ASP A 202 3.60 -14.66 -2.55
N ASN A 203 2.50 -14.37 -1.84
CA ASN A 203 1.18 -14.13 -2.41
C ASN A 203 1.06 -12.71 -2.99
N GLU A 204 0.16 -12.55 -3.95
CA GLU A 204 -0.40 -11.26 -4.33
C GLU A 204 -1.53 -10.82 -3.38
N PHE A 205 -2.34 -11.78 -2.92
CA PHE A 205 -3.56 -11.59 -2.15
C PHE A 205 -3.58 -12.47 -0.89
N PHE A 206 -3.99 -11.88 0.22
CA PHE A 206 -4.11 -12.55 1.52
C PHE A 206 -5.55 -13.06 1.73
N GLY A 207 -5.91 -14.16 1.07
CA GLY A 207 -7.20 -14.84 1.26
C GLY A 207 -7.15 -15.91 2.34
N ALA A 208 -8.20 -16.04 3.16
CA ALA A 208 -8.24 -17.06 4.23
C ALA A 208 -8.60 -18.48 3.74
N THR A 209 -9.16 -18.63 2.54
CA THR A 209 -9.63 -19.92 2.01
C THR A 209 -9.34 -20.05 0.52
N ASP A 210 -9.18 -21.28 0.03
CA ASP A 210 -8.99 -21.59 -1.39
C ASP A 210 -10.12 -21.01 -2.25
N LYS A 211 -11.37 -21.12 -1.77
CA LYS A 211 -12.54 -20.64 -2.50
C LYS A 211 -12.53 -19.12 -2.70
N LEU A 212 -12.10 -18.37 -1.69
CA LEU A 212 -11.96 -16.91 -1.83
C LEU A 212 -10.81 -16.55 -2.77
N ILE A 213 -9.68 -17.28 -2.68
CA ILE A 213 -8.55 -17.09 -3.59
C ILE A 213 -8.98 -17.37 -5.04
N GLU A 214 -9.70 -18.44 -5.30
CA GLU A 214 -10.23 -18.75 -6.63
C GLU A 214 -11.14 -17.63 -7.14
N ALA A 215 -11.99 -17.06 -6.28
CA ALA A 215 -12.84 -15.93 -6.65
C ALA A 215 -12.04 -14.66 -6.97
N TRP A 216 -10.95 -14.40 -6.24
CA TRP A 216 -10.00 -13.31 -6.54
C TRP A 216 -9.30 -13.53 -7.88
N GLU A 217 -8.79 -14.75 -8.13
CA GLU A 217 -8.13 -15.10 -9.40
C GLU A 217 -9.08 -14.99 -10.59
N GLN A 218 -10.34 -15.38 -10.44
CA GLN A 218 -11.36 -15.18 -11.47
C GLN A 218 -11.60 -13.69 -11.74
N LEU A 219 -11.74 -12.88 -10.69
CA LEU A 219 -11.86 -11.42 -10.83
C LEU A 219 -10.64 -10.83 -11.55
N LYS A 220 -9.42 -11.20 -11.12
CA LYS A 220 -8.17 -10.80 -11.75
C LYS A 220 -8.17 -11.17 -13.23
N ALA A 221 -8.47 -12.42 -13.57
CA ALA A 221 -8.51 -12.89 -14.96
C ALA A 221 -9.51 -12.11 -15.82
N GLU A 222 -10.72 -11.85 -15.31
CA GLU A 222 -11.73 -11.02 -15.99
C GLU A 222 -11.21 -9.60 -16.25
N MET A 223 -10.58 -8.97 -15.25
CA MET A 223 -10.04 -7.62 -15.37
C MET A 223 -8.86 -7.56 -16.35
N LEU A 224 -7.91 -8.49 -16.26
CA LEU A 224 -6.76 -8.55 -17.17
C LEU A 224 -7.17 -8.90 -18.61
N GLN A 225 -8.22 -9.70 -18.81
CA GLN A 225 -8.78 -9.96 -20.14
C GLN A 225 -9.37 -8.68 -20.75
N ARG A 226 -10.05 -7.87 -19.94
CA ARG A 226 -10.64 -6.61 -20.37
C ARG A 226 -9.60 -5.51 -20.62
N TYR A 227 -8.51 -5.54 -19.88
CA TYR A 227 -7.42 -4.55 -19.93
C TYR A 227 -6.08 -5.27 -20.16
N PRO A 228 -5.82 -5.78 -21.38
CA PRO A 228 -4.66 -6.62 -21.66
C PRO A 228 -3.36 -5.84 -21.73
N ARG A 229 -2.24 -6.50 -21.42
CA ARG A 229 -0.88 -5.95 -21.50
C ARG A 229 -0.59 -5.36 -22.90
#